data_AF-A0A6B2TKF4-F1
#
_entry.id   AF-A0A6B2TKF4-F1
#
_cell.length_a   1.000
_cell.length_b   1.000
_cell.length_c   1.000
_cell.angle_alpha   90.00
_cell.angle_beta   90.00
_cell.angle_gamma   90.00
#
_symmetry.space_group_name_H-M   'P 1'
#
loop_
_entity.id
_entity.type
_entity.pdbx_description
1 polymer ?
#
loop_
_entity_poly.entity_id
_entity_poly.type
_entity_poly.pdbx_seq_one_letter_code
_entity_poly.pdbx_strand_id
1 'polypeptide(L)'
;MTEARITVNGNETPLSPAPPHTTALDFLRERGLTGTKEGCAEGECGACSVMVARPGVDKPTDWVAVNACLVPAAALDGQEIITAEGLATAGEPGTMPSLHPVQEEMAVRGGSQCGYCTPGFVCSMAAEYYRPGRCEHGAGSPAANRSAQAQAPTSADPDPGPDPGPDPGPDPGPEH
;
A
#
# COMPACT_ATOMS: atom_id res chain seq x y z
N MET A 1 -12.33 -19.95 -29.59
CA MET A 1 -12.23 -18.59 -29.05
C MET A 1 -11.78 -18.77 -27.61
N THR A 2 -10.59 -18.30 -27.26
CA THR A 2 -10.05 -18.45 -25.89
C THR A 2 -10.87 -17.55 -24.96
N GLU A 3 -11.30 -18.08 -23.82
CA GLU A 3 -12.03 -17.33 -22.81
C GLU A 3 -11.09 -16.31 -22.14
N ALA A 4 -11.54 -15.06 -21.99
CA ALA A 4 -10.77 -13.98 -21.38
C ALA A 4 -10.48 -14.26 -19.90
N ARG A 5 -9.23 -14.08 -19.48
CA ARG A 5 -8.69 -14.52 -18.18
C ARG A 5 -7.74 -13.48 -17.60
N ILE A 6 -7.69 -13.43 -16.29
CA ILE A 6 -6.79 -12.58 -15.51
C ILE A 6 -6.12 -13.42 -14.42
N THR A 7 -4.82 -13.24 -14.21
CA THR A 7 -4.12 -13.88 -13.09
C THR A 7 -4.27 -13.01 -11.85
N VAL A 8 -4.87 -13.53 -10.79
CA VAL A 8 -5.05 -12.80 -9.52
C VAL A 8 -4.35 -13.56 -8.40
N ASN A 9 -3.35 -12.93 -7.79
CA ASN A 9 -2.54 -13.55 -6.72
C ASN A 9 -2.00 -14.94 -7.14
N GLY A 10 -1.49 -15.04 -8.37
CA GLY A 10 -1.00 -16.30 -8.96
C GLY A 10 -2.08 -17.28 -9.46
N ASN A 11 -3.37 -16.98 -9.30
CA ASN A 11 -4.46 -17.86 -9.73
C ASN A 11 -5.13 -17.34 -11.02
N GLU A 12 -5.13 -18.15 -12.07
CA GLU A 12 -5.90 -17.83 -13.28
C GLU A 12 -7.40 -17.81 -13.00
N THR A 13 -8.02 -16.66 -13.27
CA THR A 13 -9.42 -16.39 -12.99
C THR A 13 -10.15 -15.99 -14.27
N PRO A 14 -11.27 -16.64 -14.63
CA PRO A 14 -12.06 -16.22 -15.79
C PRO A 14 -12.71 -14.86 -15.53
N LEU A 15 -12.71 -14.01 -16.56
CA LEU A 15 -13.42 -12.73 -16.53
C LEU A 15 -14.95 -12.94 -16.62
N SER A 16 -15.38 -13.95 -17.37
CA SER A 16 -16.79 -14.38 -17.40
C SER A 16 -17.27 -14.83 -16.01
N PRO A 17 -18.52 -14.53 -15.61
CA PRO A 17 -19.58 -13.84 -16.35
C PRO A 17 -19.64 -12.32 -16.09
N ALA A 18 -18.53 -11.68 -15.69
CA ALA A 18 -18.56 -10.26 -15.33
C ALA A 18 -18.95 -9.38 -16.54
N PRO A 19 -19.90 -8.44 -16.37
CA PRO A 19 -20.21 -7.44 -17.39
C PRO A 19 -18.97 -6.62 -17.82
N PRO A 20 -18.90 -6.13 -19.07
CA PRO A 20 -17.74 -5.36 -19.55
C PRO A 20 -17.44 -4.07 -18.78
N HIS A 21 -18.44 -3.53 -18.06
CA HIS A 21 -18.32 -2.31 -17.25
C HIS A 21 -17.94 -2.60 -15.79
N THR A 22 -17.82 -3.87 -15.39
CA THR A 22 -17.39 -4.23 -14.03
C THR A 22 -15.97 -3.71 -13.79
N THR A 23 -15.82 -2.91 -12.74
CA THR A 23 -14.51 -2.41 -12.33
C THR A 23 -13.65 -3.55 -11.79
N ALA A 24 -12.32 -3.40 -11.84
CA ALA A 24 -11.41 -4.36 -11.25
C ALA A 24 -11.64 -4.47 -9.72
N LEU A 25 -12.05 -3.38 -9.08
CA LEU A 25 -12.43 -3.37 -7.67
C LEU A 25 -13.61 -4.31 -7.39
N ASP A 26 -14.71 -4.13 -8.11
CA ASP A 26 -15.92 -4.96 -7.94
C ASP A 26 -15.62 -6.42 -8.28
N PHE A 27 -14.90 -6.65 -9.38
CA PHE A 27 -14.49 -7.97 -9.84
C PHE A 27 -13.76 -8.77 -8.75
N LEU A 28 -12.81 -8.13 -8.06
CA LEU A 28 -12.03 -8.74 -6.97
C LEU A 28 -12.91 -9.00 -5.73
N ARG A 29 -13.73 -8.02 -5.34
CA ARG A 29 -14.56 -8.08 -4.13
C ARG A 29 -15.67 -9.12 -4.24
N GLU A 30 -16.31 -9.23 -5.41
CA GLU A 30 -17.31 -10.27 -5.70
C GLU A 30 -16.72 -11.69 -5.61
N ARG A 31 -15.41 -11.82 -5.76
CA ARG A 31 -14.66 -13.08 -5.62
C ARG A 31 -14.12 -13.31 -4.21
N GLY A 32 -14.50 -12.47 -3.25
CA GLY A 32 -14.09 -12.60 -1.85
C GLY A 32 -12.73 -11.98 -1.52
N LEU A 33 -12.04 -11.38 -2.49
CA LEU A 33 -10.80 -10.62 -2.26
C LEU A 33 -11.16 -9.20 -1.79
N THR A 34 -11.56 -9.13 -0.52
CA THR A 34 -12.16 -7.93 0.08
C THR A 34 -11.15 -6.97 0.68
N GLY A 35 -9.85 -7.28 0.67
CA GLY A 35 -8.77 -6.42 1.16
C GLY A 35 -8.72 -5.10 0.42
N THR A 36 -8.91 -5.12 -0.89
CA THR A 36 -9.05 -3.91 -1.73
C THR A 36 -10.37 -3.18 -1.39
N LYS A 37 -10.29 -1.88 -1.06
CA LYS A 37 -11.44 -1.12 -0.53
C LYS A 37 -11.97 -0.07 -1.49
N GLU A 38 -13.27 0.16 -1.46
CA GLU A 38 -13.88 1.33 -2.08
C GLU A 38 -13.83 2.52 -1.11
N GLY A 39 -13.14 3.59 -1.48
CA GLY A 39 -13.07 4.81 -0.67
C GLY A 39 -13.83 5.97 -1.31
N CYS A 40 -13.24 6.53 -2.38
CA CYS A 40 -13.82 7.67 -3.10
C CYS A 40 -14.48 7.30 -4.45
N ALA A 41 -14.13 6.14 -5.03
CA ALA A 41 -14.56 5.70 -6.37
C ALA A 41 -14.19 6.63 -7.55
N GLU A 42 -13.29 7.60 -7.34
CA GLU A 42 -12.84 8.55 -8.38
C GLU A 42 -11.31 8.60 -8.54
N GLY A 43 -10.60 7.69 -7.86
CA GLY A 43 -9.15 7.51 -8.02
C GLY A 43 -8.25 8.43 -7.18
N GLU A 44 -8.80 9.18 -6.23
CA GLU A 44 -8.03 10.11 -5.41
C GLU A 44 -7.41 9.46 -4.16
N CYS A 45 -8.16 8.62 -3.44
CA CYS A 45 -7.74 8.17 -2.11
C CYS A 45 -6.78 6.97 -2.08
N GLY A 46 -6.64 6.22 -3.18
CA GLY A 46 -5.76 5.04 -3.26
C GLY A 46 -6.18 3.83 -2.40
N ALA A 47 -7.31 3.85 -1.68
CA ALA A 47 -7.75 2.71 -0.86
C ALA A 47 -8.03 1.43 -1.69
N CYS A 48 -8.27 1.61 -2.99
CA CYS A 48 -8.50 0.54 -3.96
C CYS A 48 -7.23 0.13 -4.74
N SER A 49 -6.05 0.59 -4.34
CA SER A 49 -4.83 0.32 -5.10
C SER A 49 -4.47 -1.17 -5.08
N VAL A 50 -4.18 -1.70 -6.27
CA VAL A 50 -3.65 -3.04 -6.51
C VAL A 50 -2.40 -2.93 -7.37
N MET A 51 -1.54 -3.96 -7.34
CA MET A 51 -0.38 -4.02 -8.22
C MET A 51 -0.75 -4.71 -9.53
N VAL A 52 -0.33 -4.17 -10.65
CA VAL A 52 -0.51 -4.76 -11.98
C VAL A 52 0.85 -4.96 -12.63
N ALA A 53 1.10 -6.16 -13.14
CA ALA A 53 2.27 -6.45 -13.96
C ALA A 53 2.17 -5.73 -15.30
N ARG A 54 3.18 -4.94 -15.65
CA ARG A 54 3.28 -4.23 -16.93
C ARG A 54 4.61 -4.56 -17.61
N PRO A 55 4.68 -4.52 -18.95
CA PRO A 55 5.96 -4.60 -19.64
C PRO A 55 6.91 -3.53 -19.11
N GLY A 56 8.08 -3.95 -18.64
CA GLY A 56 9.09 -3.02 -18.15
C GLY A 56 9.95 -2.43 -19.26
N VAL A 57 10.66 -1.34 -18.94
CA VAL A 57 11.61 -0.71 -19.88
C VAL A 57 12.97 -1.40 -19.84
N ASP A 58 13.52 -1.60 -18.64
CA ASP A 58 14.86 -2.17 -18.43
C ASP A 58 14.84 -3.65 -18.01
N LYS A 59 13.64 -4.19 -17.73
CA LYS A 59 13.41 -5.58 -17.29
C LYS A 59 12.10 -6.11 -17.89
N PRO A 60 11.87 -7.43 -17.89
CA PRO A 60 10.67 -8.02 -18.51
C PRO A 60 9.35 -7.47 -17.94
N THR A 61 9.30 -7.19 -16.64
CA THR A 61 8.08 -6.79 -15.93
C THR A 61 8.35 -5.71 -14.89
N ASP A 62 7.57 -4.63 -14.94
CA ASP A 62 7.43 -3.64 -13.88
C ASP A 62 6.11 -3.83 -13.12
N TRP A 63 6.14 -3.64 -11.80
CA TRP A 63 4.94 -3.61 -10.98
C TRP A 63 4.45 -2.18 -10.82
N VAL A 64 3.21 -1.92 -11.22
CA VAL A 64 2.61 -0.59 -11.14
C VAL A 64 1.39 -0.64 -10.25
N ALA A 65 1.30 0.31 -9.30
CA ALA A 65 0.10 0.48 -8.50
C ALA A 65 -0.99 1.19 -9.32
N VAL A 66 -2.19 0.63 -9.33
CA VAL A 66 -3.32 1.13 -10.11
C VAL A 66 -4.58 1.19 -9.25
N ASN A 67 -5.37 2.25 -9.43
CA ASN A 67 -6.66 2.41 -8.77
C ASN A 67 -7.70 1.47 -9.39
N ALA A 68 -8.00 0.36 -8.71
CA ALA A 68 -8.90 -0.67 -9.24
C ALA A 68 -10.33 -0.16 -9.51
N CYS A 69 -10.78 0.89 -8.81
CA CYS A 69 -12.11 1.48 -9.02
C CYS A 69 -12.31 2.14 -10.39
N LEU A 70 -11.23 2.51 -11.09
CA LEU A 70 -11.32 3.20 -12.39
C LEU A 70 -11.04 2.29 -13.59
N VAL A 71 -10.57 1.07 -13.35
CA VAL A 71 -10.13 0.16 -14.41
C VAL A 71 -11.19 -0.90 -14.66
N PRO A 72 -11.75 -1.02 -15.88
CA PRO A 72 -12.59 -2.17 -16.22
C PRO A 72 -11.79 -3.47 -16.12
N ALA A 73 -12.34 -4.49 -15.46
CA ALA A 73 -11.66 -5.79 -15.32
C ALA A 73 -11.32 -6.41 -16.69
N ALA A 74 -12.18 -6.20 -17.69
CA ALA A 74 -11.94 -6.63 -19.07
C ALA A 74 -10.68 -6.03 -19.71
N ALA A 75 -10.23 -4.84 -19.27
CA ALA A 75 -8.99 -4.23 -19.77
C ALA A 75 -7.71 -4.90 -19.22
N LEU A 76 -7.88 -5.84 -18.29
CA LEU A 76 -6.81 -6.59 -17.65
C LEU A 76 -6.75 -8.06 -18.14
N ASP A 77 -7.41 -8.37 -19.25
CA ASP A 77 -7.28 -9.67 -19.91
C ASP A 77 -5.80 -9.97 -20.23
N GLY A 78 -5.37 -11.18 -19.89
CA GLY A 78 -4.00 -11.67 -20.01
C GLY A 78 -2.98 -11.04 -19.05
N GLN A 79 -3.40 -10.18 -18.11
CA GLN A 79 -2.51 -9.52 -17.16
C GLN A 79 -2.56 -10.18 -15.77
N GLU A 80 -1.60 -9.77 -14.92
CA GLU A 80 -1.50 -10.22 -13.54
C GLU A 80 -1.78 -9.07 -12.57
N ILE A 81 -2.66 -9.33 -11.59
CA ILE A 81 -2.93 -8.48 -10.44
C ILE A 81 -2.42 -9.16 -9.18
N ILE A 82 -1.74 -8.39 -8.33
CA ILE A 82 -1.49 -8.73 -6.93
C ILE A 82 -2.27 -7.77 -6.02
N THR A 83 -3.11 -8.31 -5.15
CA THR A 83 -3.82 -7.58 -4.09
C THR A 83 -3.04 -7.65 -2.77
N ALA A 84 -3.49 -6.94 -1.75
CA ALA A 84 -2.84 -6.96 -0.44
C ALA A 84 -2.81 -8.39 0.17
N GLU A 85 -3.84 -9.20 -0.08
CA GLU A 85 -3.89 -10.60 0.34
C GLU A 85 -2.86 -11.47 -0.38
N GLY A 86 -2.49 -11.14 -1.62
CA GLY A 86 -1.52 -11.89 -2.43
C GLY A 86 -0.06 -11.58 -2.13
N LEU A 87 0.23 -10.58 -1.31
CA LEU A 87 1.61 -10.18 -0.98
C LEU A 87 2.26 -11.07 0.09
N ALA A 88 1.47 -11.66 0.98
CA ALA A 88 1.98 -12.57 2.00
C ALA A 88 2.18 -13.97 1.41
N THR A 89 3.27 -14.63 1.77
CA THR A 89 3.48 -16.04 1.42
C THR A 89 2.82 -16.92 2.47
N ALA A 90 1.98 -17.87 2.04
CA ALA A 90 1.36 -18.82 2.94
C ALA A 90 2.43 -19.62 3.70
N GLY A 91 2.28 -19.72 5.03
CA GLY A 91 3.11 -20.58 5.85
C GLY A 91 2.63 -22.04 5.79
N GLU A 92 3.42 -22.93 6.40
CA GLU A 92 2.99 -24.32 6.64
C GLU A 92 1.69 -24.37 7.46
N PRO A 93 0.85 -25.41 7.33
CA PRO A 93 -0.38 -25.55 8.10
C PRO A 93 -0.15 -25.36 9.60
N GLY A 94 -0.85 -24.40 10.20
CA GLY A 94 -0.71 -24.05 11.62
C GLY A 94 0.37 -23.02 11.94
N THR A 95 1.05 -22.47 10.92
CA THR A 95 2.01 -21.36 11.07
C THR A 95 1.44 -20.06 10.52
N MET A 96 1.99 -18.94 10.99
CA MET A 96 1.65 -17.63 10.47
C MET A 96 2.23 -17.45 9.06
N PRO A 97 1.51 -16.77 8.14
CA PRO A 97 2.07 -16.41 6.84
C PRO A 97 3.29 -15.51 7.00
N SER A 98 4.24 -15.65 6.08
CA SER A 98 5.36 -14.71 5.98
C SER A 98 4.88 -13.45 5.28
N LEU A 99 4.85 -12.34 6.01
CA LEU A 99 4.41 -11.05 5.49
C LEU A 99 5.44 -10.48 4.50
N HIS A 100 4.95 -9.74 3.53
CA HIS A 100 5.82 -8.89 2.71
C HIS A 100 6.49 -7.82 3.61
N PRO A 101 7.75 -7.40 3.36
CA PRO A 101 8.43 -6.41 4.21
C PRO A 101 7.63 -5.11 4.42
N VAL A 102 6.91 -4.67 3.39
CA VAL A 102 5.99 -3.51 3.49
C VAL A 102 4.84 -3.75 4.46
N GLN A 103 4.24 -4.95 4.47
CA GLN A 103 3.16 -5.29 5.40
C GLN A 103 3.68 -5.35 6.83
N GLU A 104 4.83 -5.98 7.03
CA GLU A 104 5.48 -6.09 8.34
C GLU A 104 5.77 -4.69 8.90
N GLU A 105 6.46 -3.84 8.14
CA GLU A 105 6.86 -2.51 8.59
C GLU A 105 5.66 -1.57 8.81
N MET A 106 4.59 -1.69 8.01
CA MET A 106 3.34 -0.98 8.22
C MET A 106 2.67 -1.37 9.55
N ALA A 107 2.75 -2.65 9.95
CA ALA A 107 2.16 -3.14 11.19
C ALA A 107 3.02 -2.76 12.42
N VAL A 108 4.31 -3.10 12.41
CA VAL A 108 5.17 -2.99 13.62
C VAL A 108 5.54 -1.56 13.98
N ARG A 109 5.54 -0.64 13.01
CA ARG A 109 5.83 0.79 13.25
C ARG A 109 4.57 1.62 13.50
N GLY A 110 3.40 1.01 13.63
CA GLY A 110 2.14 1.72 13.87
C GLY A 110 1.66 2.56 12.68
N GLY A 111 1.98 2.16 11.44
CA GLY A 111 1.54 2.86 10.24
C GLY A 111 0.04 2.71 9.93
N SER A 112 -0.67 1.85 10.65
CA SER A 112 -2.09 1.56 10.47
C SER A 112 -2.87 1.78 11.76
N GLN A 113 -3.92 2.62 11.69
CA GLN A 113 -4.86 2.84 12.79
C GLN A 113 -6.19 2.12 12.53
N CYS A 114 -7.15 2.78 11.86
CA CYS A 114 -8.44 2.17 11.52
C CYS A 114 -8.33 1.00 10.51
N GLY A 115 -7.20 0.92 9.80
CA GLY A 115 -6.90 -0.17 8.87
C GLY A 115 -7.53 -0.07 7.48
N TYR A 116 -8.43 0.89 7.23
CA TYR A 116 -9.21 0.92 6.00
C TYR A 116 -8.35 1.22 4.74
N CYS A 117 -7.46 2.21 4.83
CA CYS A 117 -6.56 2.58 3.74
C CYS A 117 -5.33 1.67 3.62
N THR A 118 -5.05 0.88 4.66
CA THR A 118 -3.81 0.09 4.79
C THR A 118 -3.56 -0.84 3.60
N PRO A 119 -4.54 -1.61 3.08
CA PRO A 119 -4.32 -2.47 1.92
C PRO A 119 -3.86 -1.71 0.67
N GLY A 120 -4.46 -0.55 0.38
CA GLY A 120 -4.10 0.29 -0.77
C GLY A 120 -2.69 0.89 -0.64
N PHE A 121 -2.34 1.38 0.55
CA PHE A 121 -0.98 1.85 0.85
C PHE A 121 0.05 0.73 0.71
N VAL A 122 -0.26 -0.46 1.23
CA VAL A 122 0.62 -1.63 1.13
C VAL A 122 0.87 -2.00 -0.33
N CYS A 123 -0.16 -2.11 -1.18
CA CYS A 123 0.02 -2.39 -2.61
C CYS A 123 0.88 -1.31 -3.29
N SER A 124 0.63 -0.04 -2.98
CA SER A 124 1.36 1.08 -3.58
C SER A 124 2.84 1.09 -3.22
N MET A 125 3.16 0.88 -1.94
CA MET A 125 4.54 0.79 -1.47
C MET A 125 5.21 -0.50 -1.94
N ALA A 126 4.48 -1.62 -2.05
CA ALA A 126 5.02 -2.87 -2.58
C ALA A 126 5.39 -2.76 -4.07
N ALA A 127 4.61 -2.05 -4.89
CA ALA A 127 5.01 -1.72 -6.25
C ALA A 127 6.36 -0.98 -6.28
N GLU A 128 6.51 0.03 -5.41
CA GLU A 128 7.76 0.80 -5.29
C GLU A 128 8.93 -0.02 -4.73
N TYR A 129 8.67 -0.99 -3.86
CA TYR A 129 9.68 -1.92 -3.33
C TYR A 129 10.40 -2.68 -4.46
N TYR A 130 9.70 -3.03 -5.54
CA TYR A 130 10.27 -3.74 -6.69
C TYR A 130 10.87 -2.82 -7.77
N ARG A 131 10.84 -1.50 -7.57
CA ARG A 131 11.36 -0.54 -8.56
C ARG A 131 12.89 -0.51 -8.52
N PRO A 132 13.56 -0.65 -9.69
CA PRO A 132 15.02 -0.56 -9.76
C PRO A 132 15.56 0.76 -9.19
N GLY A 133 16.76 0.72 -8.60
CA GLY A 133 17.43 1.91 -8.07
C GLY A 133 16.87 2.44 -6.75
N ARG A 134 15.90 1.76 -6.13
CA ARG A 134 15.60 1.97 -4.70
C ARG A 134 16.64 1.28 -3.83
N CYS A 135 16.93 1.86 -2.67
CA CYS A 135 17.86 1.28 -1.70
C CYS A 135 17.40 -0.15 -1.36
N GLU A 136 18.31 -1.12 -1.44
CA GLU A 136 18.01 -2.51 -1.11
C GLU A 136 17.57 -2.61 0.35
N HIS A 137 16.40 -3.21 0.59
CA HIS A 137 15.96 -3.53 1.93
C HIS A 137 16.84 -4.67 2.47
N GLY A 138 17.85 -4.33 3.26
CA GLY A 138 18.75 -5.30 3.90
C GLY A 138 20.25 -5.13 3.59
N ALA A 139 20.63 -4.27 2.63
CA ALA A 139 22.01 -3.80 2.55
C ALA A 139 22.16 -2.68 3.60
N GLY A 140 22.96 -2.95 4.64
CA GLY A 140 23.13 -2.08 5.80
C GLY A 140 23.12 -0.58 5.47
N SER A 141 22.31 0.17 6.21
CA SER A 141 22.19 1.62 6.06
C SER A 141 23.56 2.30 5.92
N PRO A 142 23.78 3.17 4.90
CA PRO A 142 25.01 3.96 4.77
C PRO A 142 25.09 5.09 5.82
N ALA A 143 24.46 4.91 6.99
CA ALA A 143 24.55 5.83 8.13
C ALA A 143 25.86 5.66 8.94
N ALA A 144 26.73 4.70 8.60
CA ALA A 144 27.99 4.45 9.32
C ALA A 144 29.18 5.30 8.87
N ASN A 145 29.01 6.28 7.96
CA ASN A 145 30.13 7.14 7.52
C ASN A 145 29.78 8.63 7.46
N ARG A 146 29.17 9.17 8.52
CA ARG A 146 29.03 10.63 8.75
C ARG A 146 29.86 11.11 9.95
N SER A 147 31.01 10.49 10.18
CA SER A 147 31.95 10.88 11.24
C SER A 147 33.34 11.15 10.69
N ALA A 148 33.42 11.96 9.63
CA ALA A 148 34.60 12.74 9.29
C ALA A 148 34.20 13.87 8.33
N GLN A 149 34.43 15.12 8.74
CA GLN A 149 34.22 16.38 8.00
C GLN A 149 32.82 17.01 8.07
N ALA A 150 32.63 17.90 9.06
CA ALA A 150 32.19 19.27 8.81
C ALA A 150 32.44 20.11 10.07
N GLN A 151 33.06 21.27 9.86
CA GLN A 151 33.46 22.24 10.87
C GLN A 151 32.24 22.93 11.47
N ALA A 152 32.35 23.36 12.73
CA ALA A 152 31.34 24.19 13.39
C ALA A 152 31.19 25.55 12.67
N PRO A 153 29.95 26.06 12.59
CA PRO A 153 29.74 27.47 12.86
C PRO A 153 28.62 27.71 13.88
N THR A 154 28.88 28.71 14.70
CA THR A 154 28.05 29.32 15.72
C THR A 154 26.88 30.11 15.10
N SER A 155 25.66 29.90 15.58
CA SER A 155 24.64 30.95 15.68
C SER A 155 23.46 30.43 16.49
N ALA A 156 23.02 31.23 17.47
CA ALA A 156 22.01 30.92 18.46
C ALA A 156 20.64 30.60 17.87
N ASP A 157 19.99 29.55 18.39
CA ASP A 157 18.55 29.35 18.25
C ASP A 157 17.81 30.38 19.12
N PRO A 158 16.69 30.96 18.64
CA PRO A 158 15.81 31.74 19.50
C PRO A 158 15.06 30.81 20.45
N ASP A 159 15.07 31.23 21.72
CA ASP A 159 14.36 30.68 22.87
C ASP A 159 12.92 30.20 22.54
N PRO A 160 12.55 28.94 22.80
CA PRO A 160 11.15 28.54 22.79
C PRO A 160 10.47 29.21 23.98
N GLY A 161 9.60 30.19 23.69
CA GLY A 161 8.83 30.93 24.69
C GLY A 161 8.09 30.02 25.69
N PRO A 162 7.70 30.56 26.85
CA PRO A 162 7.27 29.75 27.99
C PRO A 162 6.03 28.90 27.68
N ASP A 163 6.12 27.65 28.14
CA ASP A 163 5.10 26.60 28.15
C ASP A 163 3.74 27.15 28.65
N PRO A 164 2.65 27.11 27.84
CA PRO A 164 1.33 27.45 28.34
C PRO A 164 0.90 26.34 29.29
N GLY A 165 0.84 26.65 30.58
CA GLY A 165 0.40 25.73 31.63
C GLY A 165 -0.98 25.12 31.37
N PRO A 166 -1.38 24.10 32.17
CA PRO A 166 -2.52 23.26 31.87
C PRO A 166 -3.85 24.02 31.78
N ASP A 167 -4.61 23.67 30.75
CA ASP A 167 -5.94 24.19 30.40
C ASP A 167 -6.94 24.00 31.55
N PRO A 168 -7.57 25.06 32.10
CA PRO A 168 -8.63 24.91 33.08
C PRO A 168 -9.88 24.38 32.38
N GLY A 169 -10.26 23.15 32.72
CA GLY A 169 -11.46 22.48 32.19
C GLY A 169 -12.76 23.29 32.38
N PRO A 170 -13.85 22.89 31.70
CA PRO A 170 -15.04 23.72 31.56
C PRO A 170 -15.79 23.96 32.88
N ASP A 171 -16.20 25.21 33.06
CA ASP A 171 -16.99 25.75 34.17
C ASP A 171 -18.41 25.14 34.20
N PRO A 172 -18.84 24.46 35.29
CA PRO A 172 -20.21 24.00 35.42
C PRO A 172 -21.12 25.18 35.78
N GLY A 173 -21.77 25.76 34.76
CA GLY A 173 -22.78 26.79 34.93
C GLY A 173 -23.97 26.34 35.80
N PRO A 174 -24.76 27.30 36.34
CA PRO A 174 -25.71 27.03 37.40
C PRO A 174 -26.92 26.22 36.93
N GLU A 175 -27.25 25.20 37.71
CA GLU A 175 -28.42 24.35 37.57
C GLU A 175 -29.70 25.15 37.82
N HIS A 176 -30.72 24.94 36.97
CA HIS A 176 -32.05 25.54 37.09
C HIS A 176 -33.12 24.45 37.16
#